data_AF-A0A450VSN0-F1
#
_entry.id   AF-A0A450VSN0-F1
#
_cell.length_a   1.000
_cell.length_b   1.000
_cell.length_c   1.000
_cell.angle_alpha   90.00
_cell.angle_beta   90.00
_cell.angle_gamma   90.00
#
_symmetry.space_group_name_H-M   'P 1'
#
loop_
_entity.id
_entity.type
_entity.pdbx_description
1 polymer ?
#
loop_
_entity_poly.entity_id
_entity_poly.type
_entity_poly.pdbx_seq_one_letter_code
_entity_poly.pdbx_strand_id
1 'polypeptide(L)'
;WRNRPLDAVYPIVYPDALVVRSRASGAVENKSVYLALGINMDGEKELLGLWMAHTEGAKFRLSVMTELKNRGVRDIFIPCVDGLKGFPEAIETVYPQTRVQLCIVHQVRHSLRYVSWKQRKEVAANLHRSNPVGS
;
A
#
# COMPACT_ATOMS: atom_id res chain seq x y z
N TRP A 1 -0.44 -5.26 -19.48
CA TRP A 1 0.01 -5.31 -18.07
C TRP A 1 -1.14 -5.04 -17.10
N ARG A 2 -1.91 -3.95 -17.24
CA ARG A 2 -2.91 -3.52 -16.23
C ARG A 2 -4.05 -4.54 -15.94
N ASN A 3 -4.48 -5.31 -16.93
CA ASN A 3 -5.53 -6.34 -16.77
C ASN A 3 -4.98 -7.77 -16.91
N ARG A 4 -3.66 -7.97 -16.70
CA ARG A 4 -3.10 -9.32 -16.78
C ARG A 4 -3.68 -10.21 -15.66
N PRO A 5 -3.79 -11.52 -15.88
CA PRO A 5 -3.97 -12.47 -14.79
C PRO A 5 -2.87 -12.32 -13.75
N LEU A 6 -3.24 -12.45 -12.49
CA LEU A 6 -2.34 -12.43 -11.33
C LEU A 6 -2.32 -13.81 -10.70
N ASP A 7 -1.20 -14.12 -10.04
CA ASP A 7 -1.08 -15.35 -9.24
C ASP A 7 -2.16 -15.46 -8.17
N ALA A 8 -2.46 -16.70 -7.78
CA ALA A 8 -3.51 -16.98 -6.81
C ALA A 8 -3.17 -16.50 -5.40
N VAL A 9 -1.89 -16.41 -5.05
CA VAL A 9 -1.45 -16.10 -3.68
C VAL A 9 -0.30 -15.11 -3.71
N TYR A 10 -0.40 -14.06 -2.89
CA TYR A 10 0.69 -13.13 -2.64
C TYR A 10 1.00 -13.10 -1.14
N PRO A 11 2.18 -13.54 -0.68
CA PRO A 11 2.53 -13.50 0.74
C PRO A 11 2.47 -12.08 1.32
N ILE A 12 2.91 -11.07 0.57
CA ILE A 12 2.90 -9.67 1.04
C ILE A 12 2.36 -8.76 -0.07
N VAL A 13 1.49 -7.83 0.29
CA VAL A 13 1.03 -6.76 -0.62
C VAL A 13 1.16 -5.41 0.09
N TYR A 14 1.71 -4.42 -0.61
CA TYR A 14 1.83 -3.04 -0.16
C TYR A 14 0.89 -2.15 -0.99
N PRO A 15 -0.31 -1.83 -0.48
CA PRO A 15 -1.11 -0.72 -1.00
C PRO A 15 -0.41 0.60 -0.65
N ASP A 16 -0.20 1.47 -1.62
CA ASP A 16 0.39 2.80 -1.41
C ASP A 16 -0.30 3.86 -2.28
N ALA A 17 -0.09 5.12 -1.94
CA ALA A 17 -0.59 6.27 -2.70
C ALA A 17 0.51 7.30 -2.94
N LEU A 18 0.64 7.70 -4.21
CA LEU A 18 1.58 8.71 -4.67
C LEU A 18 0.82 9.94 -5.15
N VAL A 19 1.23 11.13 -4.72
CA VAL A 19 0.69 12.37 -5.27
C VAL A 19 1.53 12.78 -6.47
N VAL A 20 0.90 12.82 -7.65
CA VAL A 20 1.53 13.22 -8.90
C VAL A 20 0.96 14.56 -9.37
N ARG A 21 1.81 15.42 -9.91
CA ARG A 21 1.38 16.68 -10.55
C ARG A 21 1.02 16.40 -12.00
N SER A 22 -0.22 16.68 -12.37
CA SER A 22 -0.75 16.48 -13.72
C SER A 22 -1.23 17.80 -14.31
N ARG A 23 -1.04 18.00 -15.62
CA ARG A 23 -1.56 19.14 -16.39
C ARG A 23 -2.64 18.66 -17.36
N ALA A 24 -3.73 18.12 -16.83
CA ALA A 24 -4.80 17.56 -17.67
C ALA A 24 -5.77 18.62 -18.21
N SER A 25 -5.90 19.75 -17.52
CA SER A 25 -6.89 20.82 -17.75
C SER A 25 -6.26 22.19 -18.05
N GLY A 26 -4.96 22.23 -18.38
CA GLY A 26 -4.17 23.46 -18.52
C GLY A 26 -3.59 23.98 -17.19
N ALA A 27 -4.27 23.76 -16.07
CA ALA A 27 -3.75 24.01 -14.72
C ALA A 27 -2.97 22.80 -14.17
N VAL A 28 -2.00 23.05 -13.29
CA VAL A 28 -1.29 21.97 -12.55
C VAL A 28 -2.16 21.55 -11.37
N GLU A 29 -2.60 20.31 -11.38
CA GLU A 29 -3.38 19.71 -10.31
C GLU A 29 -2.62 18.55 -9.67
N ASN A 30 -2.73 18.43 -8.35
CA ASN A 30 -2.25 17.26 -7.62
C ASN A 30 -3.29 16.14 -7.73
N LYS A 31 -2.86 14.97 -8.21
CA LYS A 31 -3.71 13.78 -8.31
C LYS A 31 -3.11 12.64 -7.48
N SER A 32 -3.96 11.96 -6.72
CA SER A 32 -3.60 10.75 -5.98
C SER A 32 -3.63 9.54 -6.92
N VAL A 33 -2.49 8.87 -7.02
CA VAL A 33 -2.31 7.62 -7.75
C VAL A 33 -2.07 6.52 -6.73
N TYR A 34 -3.03 5.60 -6.65
CA TYR A 34 -2.93 4.41 -5.81
C TYR A 34 -2.25 3.29 -6.57
N LEU A 35 -1.47 2.49 -5.87
CA LEU A 35 -0.80 1.32 -6.41
C LEU A 35 -0.84 0.17 -5.41
N ALA A 36 -0.72 -1.05 -5.93
CA ALA A 36 -0.54 -2.26 -5.13
C ALA A 36 0.72 -2.97 -5.62
N LEU A 37 1.72 -3.07 -4.76
CA LEU A 37 2.96 -3.79 -5.01
C LEU A 37 2.91 -5.13 -4.26
N GLY A 38 2.91 -6.24 -4.99
CA GLY A 38 2.93 -7.58 -4.42
C GLY A 38 4.34 -8.17 -4.37
N ILE A 39 4.57 -9.05 -3.41
CA ILE A 39 5.67 -10.01 -3.42
C ILE A 39 5.05 -11.35 -3.78
N ASN A 40 5.50 -11.98 -4.86
CA ASN A 40 5.01 -13.30 -5.28
C ASN A 40 5.67 -14.42 -4.44
N MET A 41 5.32 -15.68 -4.71
CA MET A 41 5.85 -16.83 -3.96
C MET A 41 7.34 -17.08 -4.20
N ASP A 42 7.90 -16.56 -5.30
CA ASP A 42 9.32 -16.62 -5.63
C ASP A 42 10.13 -15.47 -4.97
N GLY A 43 9.44 -14.56 -4.26
CA GLY A 43 10.06 -13.41 -3.60
C GLY A 43 10.26 -12.20 -4.51
N GLU A 44 9.72 -12.23 -5.73
CA GLU A 44 9.85 -11.14 -6.70
C GLU A 44 8.79 -10.06 -6.48
N LYS A 45 9.18 -8.81 -6.74
CA LYS A 45 8.31 -7.65 -6.63
C LYS A 45 7.53 -7.45 -7.92
N GLU A 46 6.22 -7.35 -7.81
CA GLU A 46 5.34 -7.14 -8.94
C GLU A 46 4.36 -5.98 -8.72
N LEU A 47 4.24 -5.09 -9.70
CA LEU A 47 3.17 -4.11 -9.71
C LEU A 47 1.86 -4.82 -10.10
N LEU A 48 0.96 -4.98 -9.14
CA LEU A 48 -0.31 -5.66 -9.34
C LEU A 48 -1.32 -4.73 -10.02
N GLY A 49 -1.29 -3.45 -9.70
CA GLY A 49 -2.13 -2.46 -10.36
C GLY A 49 -1.80 -1.03 -9.95
N LEU A 50 -2.40 -0.10 -10.70
CA LEU A 50 -2.28 1.34 -10.51
C LEU A 50 -3.61 2.00 -10.87
N TRP A 51 -4.08 2.92 -10.04
CA TRP A 51 -5.40 3.53 -10.13
C TRP A 51 -5.31 5.02 -9.84
N MET A 52 -5.97 5.83 -10.65
CA MET A 52 -6.19 7.24 -10.32
C MET A 52 -7.54 7.33 -9.63
N ALA A 53 -7.57 7.85 -8.40
CA ALA A 53 -8.83 8.08 -7.73
C ALA A 53 -9.37 9.46 -8.09
N HIS A 54 -10.66 9.53 -8.44
CA HIS A 54 -11.40 10.79 -8.45
C HIS A 54 -11.99 11.10 -7.07
N THR A 55 -12.22 10.09 -6.24
CA THR A 55 -12.70 10.20 -4.85
C THR A 55 -11.97 9.22 -3.94
N GLU A 56 -11.47 9.70 -2.80
CA GLU A 56 -10.76 8.90 -1.81
C GLU A 56 -11.76 8.34 -0.78
N GLY A 57 -12.30 7.15 -1.01
CA GLY A 57 -13.35 6.60 -0.14
C GLY A 57 -13.36 5.08 -0.09
N ALA A 58 -14.14 4.53 0.86
CA ALA A 58 -14.25 3.09 1.08
C ALA A 58 -14.65 2.31 -0.19
N LYS A 59 -15.54 2.86 -1.02
CA LYS A 59 -15.96 2.25 -2.29
C LYS A 59 -14.80 2.04 -3.26
N PHE A 60 -13.89 3.01 -3.37
CA PHE A 60 -12.73 2.93 -4.25
C PHE A 60 -11.74 1.86 -3.75
N ARG A 61 -11.48 1.80 -2.44
CA ARG A 61 -10.58 0.79 -1.86
C ARG A 61 -11.14 -0.63 -2.06
N LEU A 62 -12.45 -0.79 -1.86
CA LEU A 62 -13.14 -2.05 -2.12
C LEU A 62 -13.07 -2.43 -3.61
N SER A 63 -13.24 -1.47 -4.52
CA SER A 63 -13.15 -1.75 -5.96
C SER A 63 -11.75 -2.19 -6.37
N VAL A 64 -10.70 -1.59 -5.79
CA VAL A 64 -9.30 -2.01 -6.02
C VAL A 64 -9.09 -3.45 -5.57
N MET A 65 -9.51 -3.80 -4.35
CA MET A 65 -9.35 -5.18 -3.84
C MET A 65 -10.16 -6.20 -4.63
N THR A 66 -11.37 -5.83 -5.05
CA THR A 66 -12.24 -6.67 -5.89
C THR A 66 -11.64 -6.89 -7.28
N GLU A 67 -11.01 -5.88 -7.87
CA GLU A 67 -10.33 -6.02 -9.16
C GLU A 67 -9.17 -7.02 -9.07
N LEU A 68 -8.35 -6.95 -8.02
CA LEU A 68 -7.27 -7.91 -7.78
C LEU A 68 -7.82 -9.34 -7.68
N LYS A 69 -8.96 -9.52 -6.99
CA LYS A 69 -9.62 -10.82 -6.85
C LYS A 69 -10.12 -11.36 -8.19
N ASN A 70 -10.78 -10.50 -8.97
CA ASN A 70 -11.27 -10.85 -10.31
C ASN A 70 -10.14 -11.20 -11.28
N ARG A 71 -8.93 -10.68 -11.05
CA ARG A 71 -7.74 -10.97 -11.86
C ARG A 71 -7.00 -12.24 -11.43
N GLY A 72 -7.44 -12.91 -10.38
CA GLY A 72 -6.93 -14.22 -10.00
C GLY A 72 -6.44 -14.33 -8.56
N VAL A 73 -6.23 -13.20 -7.86
CA VAL A 73 -5.75 -13.22 -6.47
C VAL A 73 -6.82 -13.83 -5.57
N ARG A 74 -6.50 -14.97 -4.95
CA ARG A 74 -7.39 -15.68 -4.03
C ARG A 74 -7.06 -15.36 -2.59
N ASP A 75 -5.79 -15.18 -2.28
CA ASP A 75 -5.34 -14.91 -0.92
C ASP A 75 -4.14 -13.95 -0.85
N ILE A 76 -4.09 -13.20 0.24
CA ILE A 76 -3.00 -12.31 0.61
C ILE A 76 -2.71 -12.57 2.08
N PHE A 77 -1.51 -13.00 2.45
CA PHE A 77 -1.23 -13.30 3.86
C PHE A 77 -1.06 -12.02 4.69
N ILE A 78 -0.21 -11.10 4.20
CA ILE A 78 0.16 -9.88 4.92
C ILE A 78 0.04 -8.65 4.01
N PRO A 79 -1.12 -7.98 4.00
CA PRO A 79 -1.27 -6.65 3.48
C PRO A 79 -0.66 -5.64 4.45
N CYS A 80 0.38 -4.95 4.00
CA CYS A 80 1.08 -3.91 4.75
C CYS A 80 0.52 -2.53 4.38
N VAL A 81 -0.36 -1.99 5.23
CA VAL A 81 -1.06 -0.71 4.98
C VAL A 81 -0.43 0.45 5.74
N ASP A 82 -0.61 1.67 5.24
CA ASP A 82 -0.03 2.90 5.81
C ASP A 82 -0.73 3.43 7.07
N GLY A 83 -1.80 2.76 7.53
CA GLY A 83 -2.61 3.16 8.68
C GLY A 83 -3.74 4.14 8.34
N LEU A 84 -3.96 4.46 7.06
CA LEU A 84 -5.14 5.19 6.63
C LEU A 84 -6.40 4.35 6.82
N LYS A 85 -7.45 4.98 7.38
CA LYS A 85 -8.76 4.35 7.58
C LYS A 85 -9.37 3.90 6.24
N GLY A 86 -10.00 2.74 6.21
CA GLY A 86 -10.77 2.22 5.09
C GLY A 86 -10.05 1.19 4.21
N PHE A 87 -8.72 1.06 4.29
CA PHE A 87 -8.01 -0.03 3.60
C PHE A 87 -8.12 -1.36 4.35
N PRO A 88 -7.88 -1.43 5.66
CA PRO A 88 -8.09 -2.67 6.43
C PRO A 88 -9.48 -3.27 6.18
N GLU A 89 -10.51 -2.45 6.26
CA GLU A 89 -11.91 -2.86 6.12
C GLU A 89 -12.20 -3.40 4.71
N ALA A 90 -11.70 -2.72 3.67
CA ALA A 90 -11.85 -3.17 2.29
C ALA A 90 -11.10 -4.48 2.01
N ILE A 91 -9.90 -4.62 2.59
CA ILE A 91 -9.05 -5.80 2.44
C ILE A 91 -9.71 -7.00 3.11
N GLU A 92 -10.11 -6.88 4.37
CA GLU A 92 -10.75 -7.95 5.14
C GLU A 92 -12.11 -8.35 4.54
N THR A 93 -12.82 -7.41 3.89
CA THR A 93 -14.04 -7.72 3.14
C THR A 93 -13.78 -8.65 1.95
N VAL A 94 -12.67 -8.47 1.23
CA VAL A 94 -12.37 -9.26 0.01
C VAL A 94 -11.56 -10.53 0.32
N TYR A 95 -10.66 -10.44 1.29
CA TYR A 95 -9.68 -11.46 1.72
C TYR A 95 -9.79 -11.69 3.24
N PRO A 96 -10.84 -12.35 3.73
CA PRO A 96 -11.14 -12.42 5.18
C PRO A 96 -10.14 -13.24 6.01
N GLN A 97 -9.25 -14.01 5.39
CA GLN A 97 -8.23 -14.81 6.07
C GLN A 97 -6.89 -14.06 6.23
N THR A 98 -6.83 -12.84 5.71
CA THR A 98 -5.62 -12.03 5.70
C THR A 98 -5.32 -11.46 7.08
N ARG A 99 -4.03 -11.23 7.37
CA ARG A 99 -3.61 -10.51 8.58
C ARG A 99 -3.07 -9.14 8.19
N VAL A 100 -3.93 -8.13 8.23
CA VAL A 100 -3.55 -6.73 7.97
C VAL A 100 -2.48 -6.29 8.98
N GLN A 101 -1.39 -5.73 8.49
CA GLN A 101 -0.31 -5.18 9.31
C GLN A 101 -0.03 -3.73 8.93
N LEU A 102 0.42 -2.94 9.91
CA LEU A 102 0.89 -1.59 9.63
C LEU A 102 2.27 -1.66 8.98
N CYS A 103 2.44 -0.90 7.90
CA CYS A 103 3.68 -0.82 7.18
C CYS A 103 4.70 0.00 7.98
N ILE A 104 5.76 -0.66 8.42
CA ILE A 104 6.88 -0.06 9.14
C ILE A 104 7.51 1.08 8.34
N VAL A 105 7.60 0.94 7.00
CA VAL A 105 8.14 1.99 6.13
C VAL A 105 7.30 3.26 6.22
N HIS A 106 5.97 3.14 6.20
CA HIS A 106 5.07 4.28 6.37
C HIS A 106 5.12 4.84 7.78
N GLN A 107 5.19 4.00 8.82
CA GLN A 107 5.35 4.44 10.20
C GLN A 107 6.63 5.27 10.39
N VAL A 108 7.78 4.76 9.95
CA VAL A 108 9.07 5.48 10.04
C VAL A 108 9.00 6.80 9.27
N ARG A 109 8.47 6.78 8.03
CA ARG A 109 8.29 8.00 7.24
C ARG A 109 7.40 9.02 7.94
N HIS A 110 6.30 8.58 8.56
CA HIS A 110 5.37 9.44 9.28
C HIS A 110 6.03 10.05 10.52
N SER A 111 6.71 9.24 11.34
CA SER A 111 7.43 9.72 12.52
C SER A 111 8.49 10.76 12.18
N LEU A 112 9.27 10.55 11.11
CA LEU A 112 10.33 11.48 10.71
C LEU A 112 9.83 12.84 10.18
N ARG A 113 8.52 12.99 9.90
CA ARG A 113 7.93 14.29 9.54
C ARG A 113 7.95 15.28 10.71
N TYR A 114 7.93 14.78 11.95
CA TYR A 114 7.93 15.61 13.16
C TYR A 114 9.34 15.89 13.70
N VAL A 115 10.37 15.41 13.01
CA VAL A 115 11.77 15.48 13.46
C VAL A 115 12.56 16.42 12.55
N SER A 116 13.37 17.27 13.17
CA SER A 116 14.28 18.18 12.45
C SER A 116 15.27 17.40 11.60
N TRP A 117 15.69 17.96 10.46
CA TRP A 117 16.59 17.29 9.51
C TRP A 117 17.85 16.73 10.18
N LYS A 118 18.45 17.49 11.11
CA LYS A 118 19.67 17.11 11.83
C LYS A 118 19.50 15.83 12.67
N GLN A 119 18.32 15.59 13.20
CA GLN A 119 18.04 14.48 14.12
C GLN A 119 17.46 13.24 13.41
N ARG A 120 17.06 13.34 12.13
CA ARG A 120 16.39 12.24 11.42
C ARG A 120 17.19 10.94 11.39
N LYS A 121 18.51 11.03 11.22
CA LYS A 121 19.38 9.83 11.14
C LYS A 121 19.34 9.05 12.45
N GLU A 122 19.46 9.75 13.57
CA GLU A 122 19.44 9.15 14.91
C GLU A 122 18.07 8.56 15.23
N VAL A 123 17.00 9.32 14.97
CA VAL A 123 15.63 8.84 15.22
C VAL A 123 15.28 7.65 14.35
N ALA A 124 15.67 7.64 13.06
CA ALA A 124 15.43 6.49 12.18
C ALA A 124 16.14 5.22 12.68
N ALA A 125 17.39 5.34 13.15
CA ALA A 125 18.13 4.21 13.71
C ALA A 125 17.49 3.67 15.00
N ASN A 126 16.96 4.56 15.85
CA ASN A 126 16.25 4.17 17.06
C ASN A 126 14.91 3.48 16.75
N LEU A 127 14.12 4.03 15.82
CA LEU A 127 12.87 3.42 15.37
C LEU A 127 13.06 2.03 14.75
N HIS A 128 14.19 1.82 14.05
CA HIS A 128 14.54 0.52 13.51
C HIS A 128 14.83 -0.50 14.62
N ARG A 129 15.54 -0.09 15.68
CA ARG A 129 15.86 -0.94 16.85
C ARG A 129 14.66 -1.26 17.74
N SER A 130 13.72 -0.33 17.87
CA SER A 130 12.52 -0.52 18.70
C SER A 130 11.45 -1.40 18.06
N ASN A 131 11.67 -1.86 16.84
CA ASN A 131 10.69 -2.65 16.11
C ASN A 131 10.85 -4.14 16.46
N PRO A 132 9.87 -4.75 17.14
CA PRO A 132 10.02 -6.09 17.73
C PRO A 132 10.05 -7.24 16.72
N VAL A 133 10.03 -6.96 15.41
CA VAL A 133 10.05 -8.00 14.34
C VAL A 133 11.47 -8.54 14.08
N GLY A 134 12.42 -8.28 14.98
CA GLY A 134 13.83 -8.68 14.86
C GLY A 134 14.46 -9.22 16.15
N SER A 135 13.64 -9.75 17.07
CA SER A 135 14.10 -10.51 18.25
C SER A 135 13.53 -11.92 18.23
#